data_AF-A0A225WDQ7-F1
#
_entry.id   AF-A0A225WDQ7-F1
#
_cell.length_a   1.000
_cell.length_b   1.000
_cell.length_c   1.000
_cell.angle_alpha   90.00
_cell.angle_beta   90.00
_cell.angle_gamma   90.00
#
_symmetry.space_group_name_H-M   'P 1'
#
loop_
_entity.id
_entity.type
_entity.pdbx_description
1 polymer ?
#
loop_
_entity_poly.entity_id
_entity_poly.type
_entity_poly.pdbx_seq_one_letter_code
_entity_poly.pdbx_strand_id
1 'polypeptide(L)'
;MFFVRLRLSRARHDIDKNKKIIQWFRYINEYRRVWGENMFSNKKMYGTLKFSIPEANLALMLQSMDDIQDVQELAKIMKSHLYKMWKDGKKTPDTIAQFLKIPNSKPMNTEFDPRYKILEEFTEVFNGENGKKLIRSNTMP
;
A
#
# COMPACT_ATOMS: atom_id res chain seq x y z
N MET A 1 1.90 -34.19 -8.84
CA MET A 1 2.73 -32.95 -8.77
C MET A 1 2.21 -31.82 -9.69
N PHE A 2 0.96 -31.35 -9.53
CA PHE A 2 0.41 -30.23 -10.34
C PHE A 2 0.25 -28.91 -9.56
N PHE A 3 -0.01 -28.96 -8.25
CA PHE A 3 -0.25 -27.78 -7.41
C PHE A 3 0.97 -26.86 -7.23
N VAL A 4 2.19 -27.42 -7.19
CA VAL A 4 3.42 -26.63 -7.02
C VAL A 4 3.71 -25.77 -8.25
N ARG A 5 3.46 -26.28 -9.47
CA ARG A 5 3.66 -25.51 -10.72
C ARG A 5 2.70 -24.34 -10.85
N LEU A 6 1.43 -24.52 -10.48
CA LEU A 6 0.43 -23.45 -10.53
C LEU A 6 0.75 -22.31 -9.57
N ARG A 7 1.18 -22.64 -8.33
CA ARG A 7 1.62 -21.63 -7.34
C ARG A 7 2.86 -20.87 -7.80
N LEU A 8 3.86 -21.56 -8.35
CA LEU A 8 5.07 -20.92 -8.89
C LEU A 8 4.80 -20.05 -10.12
N SER A 9 3.92 -20.50 -11.01
CA SER A 9 3.52 -19.71 -12.19
C SER A 9 2.78 -18.44 -11.79
N ARG A 10 1.88 -18.52 -10.80
CA ARG A 10 1.17 -17.36 -10.26
C ARG A 10 2.14 -16.39 -9.58
N ALA A 11 3.03 -16.91 -8.72
CA ALA A 11 4.06 -16.10 -8.06
C ALA A 11 4.96 -15.37 -9.07
N ARG A 12 5.39 -16.05 -10.14
CA ARG A 12 6.16 -15.43 -11.23
C ARG A 12 5.38 -14.32 -11.92
N HIS A 13 4.12 -14.57 -12.26
CA HIS A 13 3.26 -13.57 -12.89
C HIS A 13 3.06 -12.33 -12.00
N ASP A 14 2.85 -12.54 -10.70
CA ASP A 14 2.70 -11.46 -9.73
C ASP A 14 4.00 -10.65 -9.58
N ILE A 15 5.16 -11.32 -9.56
CA ILE A 15 6.48 -10.67 -9.58
C ILE A 15 6.67 -9.82 -10.83
N ASP A 16 6.35 -10.36 -12.01
CA ASP A 16 6.51 -9.64 -13.28
C ASP A 16 5.56 -8.43 -13.37
N LYS A 17 4.33 -8.57 -12.86
CA LYS A 17 3.39 -7.46 -12.73
C LYS A 17 3.94 -6.38 -11.80
N ASN A 18 4.50 -6.76 -10.65
CA ASN A 18 5.10 -5.83 -9.70
C ASN A 18 6.26 -5.04 -10.32
N LYS A 19 7.14 -5.73 -11.03
CA LYS A 19 8.24 -5.09 -11.77
C LYS A 19 7.74 -4.07 -12.80
N LYS A 20 6.72 -4.42 -13.58
CA LYS A 20 6.16 -3.52 -14.61
C LYS A 20 5.60 -2.23 -14.00
N ILE A 21 4.92 -2.34 -12.86
CA ILE A 21 4.33 -1.16 -12.22
C ILE A 21 5.41 -0.32 -11.55
N ILE A 22 6.45 -0.90 -10.95
CA ILE A 22 7.61 -0.15 -10.46
C ILE A 22 8.26 0.63 -11.62
N GLN A 23 8.42 0.02 -12.79
CA GLN A 23 8.91 0.72 -13.99
C GLN A 23 7.99 1.83 -14.46
N TRP A 24 6.67 1.64 -14.34
CA TRP A 24 5.71 2.72 -14.63
C TRP A 24 5.85 3.89 -13.64
N PHE A 25 6.09 3.65 -12.35
CA PHE A 25 6.38 4.71 -11.38
C PHE A 25 7.65 5.50 -11.77
N ARG A 26 8.72 4.81 -12.16
CA ARG A 26 9.94 5.43 -12.68
C ARG A 26 9.66 6.29 -13.91
N TYR A 27 8.90 5.76 -14.86
CA TYR A 27 8.47 6.50 -16.04
C TYR A 27 7.70 7.77 -15.67
N ILE A 28 6.77 7.71 -14.72
CA ILE A 28 6.02 8.90 -14.28
C ILE A 28 6.95 9.94 -13.63
N ASN A 29 7.91 9.53 -12.81
CA ASN A 29 8.91 10.43 -12.24
C ASN A 29 9.70 11.16 -13.34
N GLU A 30 10.22 10.41 -14.32
CA GLU A 30 10.96 10.97 -15.46
C GLU A 30 10.08 11.88 -16.31
N TYR A 31 8.86 11.46 -16.62
CA TYR A 31 7.89 12.24 -17.39
C TYR A 31 7.58 13.58 -16.70
N ARG A 32 7.33 13.58 -15.38
CA ARG A 32 7.08 14.79 -14.60
C ARG A 32 8.31 15.67 -14.48
N ARG A 33 9.51 15.09 -14.43
CA ARG A 33 10.77 15.85 -14.44
C ARG A 33 10.95 16.64 -15.73
N VAL A 34 10.59 16.06 -16.88
CA VAL A 34 10.72 16.70 -18.19
C VAL A 34 9.61 17.70 -18.47
N TRP A 35 8.36 17.34 -18.15
CA TRP A 35 7.17 18.07 -18.61
C TRP A 35 6.42 18.83 -17.52
N GLY A 36 6.81 18.67 -16.25
CA GLY A 36 6.14 19.26 -15.09
C GLY A 36 5.12 18.32 -14.44
N GLU A 37 4.94 18.48 -13.12
CA GLU A 37 4.05 17.63 -12.31
C GLU A 37 2.57 17.77 -12.73
N ASN A 38 2.16 18.95 -13.18
CA ASN A 38 0.80 19.24 -13.63
C ASN A 38 0.38 18.40 -14.85
N MET A 39 1.32 17.99 -15.70
CA MET A 39 1.04 17.17 -16.90
C MET A 39 0.56 15.77 -16.57
N PHE A 40 0.92 15.25 -15.40
CA PHE A 40 0.39 14.00 -14.88
C PHE A 40 0.21 14.06 -13.38
N SER A 41 -0.82 14.79 -12.91
CA SER A 41 -1.04 15.06 -11.48
C SER A 41 -1.20 13.80 -10.61
N ASN A 42 -0.99 13.95 -9.31
CA ASN A 42 -1.18 12.89 -8.32
C ASN A 42 -2.61 12.31 -8.34
N LYS A 43 -3.62 13.14 -8.57
CA LYS A 43 -5.01 12.71 -8.75
C LYS A 43 -5.18 11.80 -9.98
N LYS A 44 -4.56 12.15 -11.11
CA LYS A 44 -4.63 11.35 -12.36
C LYS A 44 -3.91 10.02 -12.20
N MET A 45 -2.74 10.04 -11.56
CA MET A 45 -1.98 8.83 -11.24
C MET A 45 -2.79 7.89 -10.35
N TYR A 46 -3.32 8.40 -9.24
CA TYR A 46 -4.14 7.61 -8.32
C TYR A 46 -5.38 7.02 -9.00
N GLY A 47 -6.07 7.82 -9.83
CA GLY A 47 -7.21 7.34 -10.62
C GLY A 47 -6.85 6.18 -11.54
N THR A 48 -5.69 6.25 -12.20
CA THR A 48 -5.17 5.19 -13.08
C THR A 48 -4.89 3.90 -12.30
N LEU A 49 -4.24 4.03 -11.14
CA LEU A 49 -3.91 2.90 -10.26
C LEU A 49 -5.15 2.21 -9.72
N LYS A 50 -6.09 2.98 -9.16
CA LYS A 50 -7.35 2.47 -8.59
C LYS A 50 -8.21 1.76 -9.65
N PHE A 51 -8.20 2.24 -10.88
CA PHE A 51 -8.93 1.60 -11.98
C PHE A 51 -8.30 0.25 -12.38
N SER A 52 -6.98 0.14 -12.31
CA SER A 52 -6.24 -1.00 -12.88
C SER A 52 -5.92 -2.10 -11.85
N ILE A 53 -5.97 -1.78 -10.56
CA ILE A 53 -5.48 -2.65 -9.48
C ILE A 53 -6.54 -2.73 -8.38
N PRO A 54 -6.96 -3.95 -7.98
CA PRO A 54 -7.82 -4.12 -6.81
C PRO A 54 -7.19 -3.45 -5.59
N GLU A 55 -8.01 -2.75 -4.82
CA GLU A 55 -7.56 -1.81 -3.78
C GLU A 55 -6.66 -2.45 -2.70
N ALA A 56 -6.92 -3.71 -2.30
CA ALA A 56 -6.06 -4.44 -1.37
C ALA A 56 -4.67 -4.73 -1.96
N ASN A 57 -4.63 -5.09 -3.25
CA ASN A 57 -3.39 -5.35 -3.96
C ASN A 57 -2.65 -4.04 -4.22
N LEU A 58 -3.36 -2.92 -4.44
CA LEU A 58 -2.76 -1.60 -4.57
C LEU A 58 -2.06 -1.19 -3.27
N ALA A 59 -2.69 -1.41 -2.11
CA ALA A 59 -2.07 -1.12 -0.81
C ALA A 59 -0.77 -1.90 -0.61
N LEU A 60 -0.81 -3.23 -0.81
CA LEU A 60 0.36 -4.11 -0.72
C LEU A 60 1.47 -3.73 -1.70
N MET A 61 1.08 -3.38 -2.91
CA MET A 61 1.99 -2.96 -3.96
C MET A 61 2.73 -1.66 -3.60
N LEU A 62 1.99 -0.63 -3.19
CA LEU A 62 2.58 0.62 -2.75
C LEU A 62 3.47 0.42 -1.53
N GLN A 63 3.04 -0.44 -0.59
CA GLN A 63 3.83 -0.80 0.59
C GLN A 63 5.17 -1.46 0.24
N SER A 64 5.20 -2.30 -0.80
CA SER A 64 6.44 -2.95 -1.27
C SER A 64 7.45 -2.00 -1.90
N MET A 65 7.04 -0.77 -2.23
CA MET A 65 7.91 0.25 -2.82
C MET A 65 8.57 1.15 -1.77
N ASP A 66 8.25 0.99 -0.49
CA ASP A 66 8.82 1.80 0.59
C ASP A 66 10.35 1.71 0.67
N ASP A 67 10.93 0.60 0.23
CA ASP A 67 12.37 0.33 0.29
C ASP A 67 13.08 0.58 -1.05
N ILE A 68 12.37 1.12 -2.05
CA ILE A 68 12.92 1.39 -3.38
C ILE A 68 13.14 2.90 -3.55
N GLN A 69 14.36 3.35 -3.30
CA GLN A 69 14.72 4.78 -3.18
C GLN A 69 14.17 5.69 -4.28
N ASP A 70 14.19 5.26 -5.54
CA ASP A 70 13.82 6.11 -6.69
C ASP A 70 12.30 6.23 -6.94
N VAL A 71 11.49 5.39 -6.29
CA VAL A 71 10.01 5.44 -6.39
C VAL A 71 9.33 5.61 -5.04
N GLN A 72 10.08 5.53 -3.94
CA GLN A 72 9.59 5.58 -2.56
C GLN A 72 8.69 6.79 -2.31
N GLU A 73 9.12 7.99 -2.70
CA GLU A 73 8.37 9.22 -2.43
C GLU A 73 7.02 9.22 -3.17
N LEU A 74 7.03 8.83 -4.44
CA LEU A 74 5.80 8.75 -5.23
C LEU A 74 4.85 7.67 -4.70
N ALA A 75 5.38 6.54 -4.23
CA ALA A 75 4.60 5.51 -3.57
C ALA A 75 3.95 6.01 -2.28
N LYS A 76 4.69 6.74 -1.44
CA LYS A 76 4.16 7.39 -0.22
C LYS A 76 3.03 8.36 -0.52
N ILE A 77 3.17 9.20 -1.55
CA ILE A 77 2.10 10.11 -1.98
C ILE A 77 0.85 9.32 -2.37
N MET A 78 1.02 8.23 -3.15
CA MET A 78 -0.11 7.38 -3.54
C MET A 78 -0.74 6.64 -2.35
N LYS A 79 0.04 6.20 -1.35
CA LYS A 79 -0.47 5.63 -0.10
C LYS A 79 -1.32 6.65 0.66
N SER A 80 -0.84 7.88 0.78
CA SER A 80 -1.59 8.97 1.43
C SER A 80 -2.94 9.23 0.76
N HIS A 81 -3.00 9.20 -0.59
CA HIS A 81 -4.27 9.27 -1.32
C HIS A 81 -5.19 8.08 -1.01
N LEU A 82 -4.65 6.86 -0.95
CA LEU A 82 -5.39 5.65 -0.63
C LEU A 82 -5.99 5.71 0.79
N TYR A 83 -5.18 6.06 1.79
CA TYR A 83 -5.62 6.14 3.18
C TYR A 83 -6.64 7.25 3.39
N LYS A 84 -6.47 8.40 2.74
CA LYS A 84 -7.48 9.45 2.75
C LYS A 84 -8.80 8.96 2.17
N MET A 85 -8.78 8.24 1.04
CA MET A 85 -9.98 7.65 0.45
C MET A 85 -10.66 6.62 1.37
N TRP A 86 -9.87 5.79 2.07
CA TRP A 86 -10.42 4.86 3.07
C TRP A 86 -11.09 5.59 4.22
N LYS A 87 -10.44 6.63 4.75
CA LYS A 87 -10.96 7.45 5.83
C LYS A 87 -12.24 8.19 5.41
N ASP A 88 -12.22 8.87 4.26
CA ASP A 88 -13.37 9.60 3.71
C ASP A 88 -14.52 8.64 3.38
N GLY A 89 -14.21 7.40 2.98
CA GLY A 89 -15.15 6.30 2.78
C GLY A 89 -15.63 5.62 4.07
N LYS A 90 -15.31 6.17 5.25
CA LYS A 90 -15.70 5.66 6.58
C LYS A 90 -15.22 4.23 6.87
N LYS A 91 -14.13 3.78 6.25
CA LYS A 91 -13.49 2.50 6.63
C LYS A 91 -12.81 2.66 7.99
N THR A 92 -13.00 1.70 8.88
CA THR A 92 -12.32 1.62 10.18
C THR A 92 -11.07 0.73 10.09
N PRO A 93 -10.11 0.82 11.05
CA PRO A 93 -9.00 -0.12 11.11
C PRO A 93 -9.44 -1.58 11.06
N ASP A 94 -10.52 -1.95 11.77
CA ASP A 94 -11.08 -3.31 11.72
C ASP A 94 -11.56 -3.70 10.32
N THR A 95 -12.23 -2.78 9.63
CA THR A 95 -12.66 -3.00 8.24
C THR A 95 -11.46 -3.19 7.32
N ILE A 96 -10.38 -2.44 7.52
CA ILE A 96 -9.13 -2.58 6.75
C ILE A 96 -8.43 -3.91 7.07
N ALA A 97 -8.39 -4.32 8.33
CA ALA A 97 -7.80 -5.60 8.73
C ALA A 97 -8.52 -6.77 8.06
N GLN A 98 -9.86 -6.76 8.07
CA GLN A 98 -10.68 -7.75 7.36
C GLN A 98 -10.44 -7.70 5.85
N PHE A 99 -10.39 -6.51 5.27
CA PHE A 99 -10.15 -6.29 3.85
C PHE A 99 -8.78 -6.83 3.38
N LEU A 100 -7.73 -6.64 4.19
CA LEU A 100 -6.39 -7.18 3.97
C LEU A 100 -6.28 -8.67 4.35
N LYS A 101 -7.36 -9.28 4.84
CA LYS A 101 -7.41 -10.68 5.29
C LYS A 101 -6.37 -10.95 6.38
N ILE A 102 -6.20 -10.01 7.30
CA ILE A 102 -5.36 -10.19 8.49
C ILE A 102 -6.09 -11.16 9.43
N PRO A 103 -5.45 -12.25 9.88
CA PRO A 103 -6.06 -13.18 10.83
C PRO A 103 -6.35 -12.50 12.16
N ASN A 104 -7.47 -12.87 12.81
CA ASN A 104 -7.82 -12.37 14.15
C ASN A 104 -6.84 -12.85 15.24
N SER A 105 -6.15 -13.98 15.02
CA SER A 105 -5.06 -14.44 15.86
C SER A 105 -3.74 -13.85 15.35
N LYS A 106 -2.99 -13.16 16.21
CA LYS A 106 -1.67 -12.62 15.85
C LYS A 106 -0.68 -13.78 15.65
N PRO A 107 -0.26 -14.11 14.40
CA PRO A 107 0.72 -15.17 14.19
C PRO A 107 2.12 -14.68 14.62
N MET A 108 3.07 -15.60 14.80
CA MET A 108 4.49 -15.23 14.91
C MET A 108 4.92 -14.42 13.67
N ASN A 109 5.84 -13.46 13.85
CA ASN A 109 6.50 -12.68 12.79
C ASN A 109 5.62 -11.65 12.04
N THR A 110 4.67 -11.00 12.71
CA THR A 110 3.85 -9.93 12.10
C THR A 110 4.66 -8.73 11.62
N GLU A 111 5.87 -8.53 12.14
CA GLU A 111 6.77 -7.43 11.77
C GLU A 111 7.24 -7.47 10.31
N PHE A 112 7.25 -8.64 9.68
CA PHE A 112 7.64 -8.81 8.27
C PHE A 112 6.46 -8.83 7.31
N ASP A 113 5.23 -8.79 7.81
CA ASP A 113 4.03 -8.85 6.98
C ASP A 113 3.55 -7.43 6.63
N PRO A 114 3.60 -7.03 5.35
CA PRO A 114 3.26 -5.68 4.92
C PRO A 114 1.81 -5.29 5.24
N ARG A 115 0.91 -6.26 5.46
CA ARG A 115 -0.48 -5.99 5.85
C ARG A 115 -0.59 -5.31 7.21
N TYR A 116 0.26 -5.70 8.17
CA TYR A 116 0.26 -5.09 9.50
C TYR A 116 0.81 -3.67 9.45
N LYS A 117 1.85 -3.42 8.64
CA LYS A 117 2.38 -2.06 8.41
C LYS A 117 1.34 -1.14 7.76
N ILE A 118 0.62 -1.62 6.74
CA ILE A 118 -0.49 -0.86 6.14
C ILE A 118 -1.58 -0.55 7.17
N LEU A 119 -1.96 -1.54 8.01
CA LEU A 119 -2.97 -1.35 9.04
C LEU A 119 -2.51 -0.33 10.09
N GLU A 120 -1.26 -0.38 10.52
CA GLU A 120 -0.65 0.58 11.44
C GLU A 120 -0.67 2.00 10.86
N GLU A 121 -0.09 2.20 9.67
CA GLU A 121 -0.07 3.50 8.98
C GLU A 121 -1.49 4.07 8.78
N PHE A 122 -2.45 3.23 8.37
CA PHE A 122 -3.84 3.66 8.22
C PHE A 122 -4.48 4.04 9.56
N THR A 123 -4.20 3.29 10.63
CA THR A 123 -4.73 3.56 11.97
C THR A 123 -4.24 4.92 12.49
N GLU A 124 -2.99 5.27 12.21
CA GLU A 124 -2.46 6.61 12.50
C GLU A 124 -3.23 7.71 11.74
N VAL A 125 -3.46 7.52 10.44
CA VAL A 125 -4.24 8.48 9.62
C VAL A 125 -5.70 8.57 10.09
N PHE A 126 -6.30 7.44 10.47
CA PHE A 126 -7.67 7.37 10.96
C PHE A 126 -7.85 8.16 12.25
N ASN A 127 -6.99 7.90 13.24
CA ASN A 127 -7.00 8.57 14.55
C ASN A 127 -6.53 10.04 14.48
N GLY A 128 -5.85 10.43 13.41
CA GLY A 128 -5.17 11.72 13.30
C GLY A 128 -3.90 11.77 14.17
N GLU A 129 -3.17 12.89 14.12
CA GLU A 129 -1.88 13.04 14.84
C GLU A 129 -1.97 12.80 16.36
N ASN A 130 -3.17 12.85 16.95
CA ASN A 130 -3.44 12.56 18.35
C ASN A 130 -3.38 11.05 18.71
N GLY A 131 -3.43 10.15 17.73
CA GLY A 131 -3.30 8.70 17.93
C GLY A 131 -1.93 8.24 18.43
N LYS A 132 -0.87 9.02 18.17
CA LYS A 132 0.51 8.76 18.65
C LYS A 132 0.60 8.70 20.18
N LYS A 133 -0.31 9.39 20.89
CA LYS A 133 -0.33 9.43 22.37
C LYS A 133 -0.98 8.19 22.97
N LEU A 134 -1.98 7.59 22.30
CA LEU A 134 -2.76 6.45 22.81
C LEU A 134 -2.02 5.12 22.67
N ILE A 135 -1.24 4.93 21.59
CA ILE A 135 -0.48 3.67 21.39
C ILE A 135 0.66 3.57 22.41
N ARG A 136 1.28 4.69 22.80
CA ARG A 136 2.30 4.74 23.86
C ARG A 136 1.74 4.56 25.27
N SER A 137 0.45 4.82 25.49
CA SER A 137 -0.18 4.72 26.81
C SER A 137 -0.95 3.42 27.03
N ASN A 138 -1.22 2.63 25.98
CA ASN A 138 -1.86 1.32 26.11
C ASN A 138 -0.87 0.14 26.08
N THR A 139 0.41 0.37 26.36
CA THR A 139 1.30 -0.73 26.76
C THR A 139 1.20 -0.88 28.28
N MET A 140 0.31 -1.75 28.74
CA MET A 140 0.39 -2.48 30.02
C MET A 140 -0.79 -3.46 30.14
N PRO A 141 -0.64 -4.62 30.81
CA PRO A 141 0.57 -5.30 31.29
C PRO A 141 1.03 -6.45 30.38
#